data_AF-A0AAU3EUV0-F1
#
_entry.id   AF-A0AAU3EUV0-F1
#
_cell.length_a   1.000
_cell.length_b   1.000
_cell.length_c   1.000
_cell.angle_alpha   90.00
_cell.angle_beta   90.00
_cell.angle_gamma   90.00
#
_symmetry.space_group_name_H-M   'P 1'
#
loop_
_entity.id
_entity.type
_entity.pdbx_description
1 polymer ?
#
loop_
_entity_poly.entity_id
_entity_poly.type
_entity_poly.pdbx_seq_one_letter_code
_entity_poly.pdbx_strand_id
1 'polypeptide(L)' 'MRVTIRGWAQLTPQIHPVPKSSRHPGCFHVVQGITAHPTQVLLMTDAEAAGGFATTAAGKI' A
#
# COMPACT_ATOMS: atom_id res chain seq x y z
N MET A 1 1.88 -27.19 8.45
CA MET A 1 0.87 -27.11 7.38
C MET A 1 1.51 -26.48 6.14
N ARG A 2 1.75 -27.26 5.06
CA ARG A 2 2.32 -26.73 3.81
C ARG A 2 1.18 -26.19 2.93
N VAL A 3 1.04 -24.88 2.86
CA VAL A 3 0.06 -24.24 1.98
C VAL A 3 0.67 -24.16 0.59
N THR A 4 0.11 -24.91 -0.37
CA THR A 4 0.54 -24.87 -1.76
C THR A 4 0.10 -23.55 -2.40
N ILE A 5 0.80 -23.08 -3.44
CA ILE A 5 0.44 -21.86 -4.18
C ILE A 5 -1.03 -21.91 -4.67
N ARG A 6 -1.56 -23.11 -4.95
CA ARG A 6 -2.97 -23.33 -5.28
C ARG A 6 -3.94 -22.99 -4.14
N GLY A 7 -3.56 -23.27 -2.89
CA GLY A 7 -4.36 -22.91 -1.72
C GLY A 7 -4.42 -21.40 -1.50
N TRP A 8 -3.32 -20.69 -1.79
CA TRP A 8 -3.31 -19.22 -1.80
C TRP A 8 -4.23 -18.65 -2.87
N ALA A 9 -4.20 -19.22 -4.09
CA ALA A 9 -5.04 -18.76 -5.21
C ALA A 9 -6.54 -18.77 -4.89
N GLN A 10 -7.03 -19.78 -4.16
CA GLN A 10 -8.45 -19.89 -3.77
C GLN A 10 -8.86 -18.94 -2.64
N LEU A 11 -7.90 -18.41 -1.88
CA LEU A 11 -8.13 -17.43 -0.81
C LEU A 11 -7.81 -16.00 -1.24
N THR A 12 -7.30 -15.81 -2.46
CA THR A 12 -6.96 -14.48 -2.96
C THR A 12 -8.24 -13.67 -3.15
N PRO A 13 -8.38 -12.50 -2.51
CA PRO A 13 -9.45 -11.59 -2.87
C PRO A 13 -9.31 -11.25 -4.37
N GLN A 14 -10.43 -11.15 -5.08
CA GLN A 14 -10.44 -10.66 -6.46
C GLN A 14 -10.14 -9.16 -6.43
N ILE A 15 -8.85 -8.83 -6.31
CA ILE A 15 -8.37 -7.47 -6.14
C ILE A 15 -8.32 -6.79 -7.51
N HIS A 16 -8.98 -5.64 -7.63
CA HIS A 16 -9.02 -4.84 -8.84
C HIS A 16 -8.51 -3.41 -8.59
N PRO A 17 -7.63 -2.86 -9.44
CA PRO A 17 -6.89 -3.55 -10.49
C PRO A 17 -5.90 -4.58 -9.91
N VAL A 18 -5.54 -5.59 -10.70
CA VAL A 18 -4.52 -6.57 -10.30
C VAL A 18 -3.21 -5.83 -9.98
N PRO A 19 -2.66 -5.98 -8.77
CA PRO A 19 -1.39 -5.36 -8.41
C PRO A 19 -0.29 -5.74 -9.38
N LYS A 20 0.42 -4.75 -9.91
CA LYS A 20 1.53 -4.98 -10.83
C LYS A 20 2.84 -4.96 -10.06
N SER A 21 3.72 -5.93 -10.35
CA SER A 21 5.08 -5.88 -9.83
C SER A 21 5.80 -4.66 -10.39
N SER A 22 6.37 -3.83 -9.52
CA SER A 22 7.24 -2.73 -9.90
C SER A 22 8.67 -3.05 -9.50
N ARG A 23 9.64 -2.66 -10.34
CA ARG A 23 11.06 -2.69 -9.98
C ARG A 23 11.49 -1.43 -9.23
N HIS A 24 10.61 -0.44 -9.10
CA HIS A 24 10.91 0.78 -8.39
C HIS A 24 10.85 0.52 -6.87
N PRO A 25 11.97 0.70 -6.14
CA PRO A 25 11.98 0.54 -4.70
C PRO A 25 10.93 1.42 -4.03
N GLY A 26 10.27 0.88 -2.99
CA GLY A 26 9.21 1.59 -2.28
C GLY A 26 7.87 1.66 -3.01
N CYS A 27 7.73 1.13 -4.22
CA CYS A 27 6.42 1.02 -4.88
C CYS A 27 5.69 -0.24 -4.38
N PHE A 28 4.51 -0.06 -3.79
CA PHE A 28 3.65 -1.14 -3.30
C PHE A 28 2.20 -0.84 -3.64
N HIS A 29 1.32 -1.84 -3.49
CA HIS A 29 -0.12 -1.65 -3.65
C HIS A 29 -0.78 -1.87 -2.30
N VAL A 30 -1.58 -0.90 -1.87
CA VAL A 30 -2.45 -1.05 -0.68
C VAL A 30 -3.78 -1.62 -1.15
N VAL A 31 -4.23 -2.69 -0.51
CA VAL A 31 -5.54 -3.29 -0.78
C VAL A 31 -6.53 -2.80 0.28
N GLN A 32 -7.56 -2.08 -0.15
CA GLN A 32 -8.69 -1.67 0.68
C GLN A 32 -9.95 -2.36 0.15
N GLY A 33 -10.50 -3.30 0.93
CA GLY A 33 -11.57 -4.17 0.47
C GLY A 33 -11.12 -5.04 -0.71
N ILE A 34 -11.75 -4.84 -1.88
CA ILE A 34 -11.39 -5.50 -3.14
C ILE A 34 -10.63 -4.59 -4.10
N THR A 35 -10.27 -3.38 -3.67
CA THR A 35 -9.62 -2.39 -4.54
C THR A 35 -8.15 -2.25 -4.20
N ALA A 36 -7.27 -2.33 -5.21
CA ALA A 36 -5.86 -2.01 -5.04
C ALA A 36 -5.58 -0.56 -5.43
N HIS A 37 -4.80 0.12 -4.59
CA HIS A 37 -4.31 1.47 -4.84
C HIS A 37 -2.78 1.42 -4.93
N PRO A 38 -2.16 1.90 -6.03
CA PRO A 38 -0.72 2.06 -6.07
C PRO A 38 -0.29 3.10 -5.03
N THR A 39 0.80 2.84 -4.34
CA THR A 39 1.36 3.72 -3.31
C THR A 39 2.88 3.68 -3.38
N GLN A 40 3.51 4.80 -3.00
CA GLN A 40 4.95 4.94 -2.93
C GLN A 40 5.35 5.20 -1.47
N VAL A 41 6.20 4.34 -0.90
CA VAL A 41 6.85 4.61 0.38
C VAL A 41 7.91 5.66 0.12
N LEU A 42 7.84 6.75 0.88
CA LEU A 42 8.96 7.67 1.03
C LEU A 42 9.76 7.23 2.26
N LEU A 43 11.05 6.93 2.07
CA LEU A 43 11.94 6.69 3.19
C LEU A 43 12.32 8.06 3.77
N MET A 44 11.90 8.32 5.00
CA MET A 44 12.15 9.58 5.70
C MET A 44 12.94 9.29 6.98
N THR A 45 13.84 10.21 7.34
CA THR A 45 14.41 10.28 8.69
C THR A 45 13.33 10.71 9.68
N ASP A 46 13.55 10.45 10.97
CA ASP A 46 12.62 10.85 12.03
C ASP A 46 12.34 12.37 12.03
N ALA A 47 13.39 13.17 11.79
CA ALA A 47 13.28 14.62 11.68
C ALA A 47 12.43 15.06 10.46
N GLU A 48 12.60 14.42 9.31
CA GLU A 48 11.80 14.69 8.12
C GLU A 48 10.33 14.27 8.31
N ALA A 49 10.09 13.13 8.96
CA ALA A 49 8.75 12.65 9.27
C ALA A 49 8.03 13.62 10.23
N ALA A 50 8.71 14.07 11.29
CA ALA A 50 8.17 15.03 12.25
C ALA A 50 7.80 16.38 11.60
N GLY A 51 8.55 16.84 10.60
CA GLY A 51 8.25 18.05 9.84
C GLY A 51 7.01 17.93 8.94
N GLY A 52 6.68 16.72 8.48
CA GLY A 52 5.56 16.46 7.54
C GLY A 52 4.16 16.44 8.17
N PHE A 53 4.04 16.12 9.47
CA PHE A 53 2.74 16.09 10.16
C PHE A 53 2.27 17.48 10.65
N ALA A 54 3.07 18.53 10.49
CA ALA A 54 2.77 19.89 10.97
C ALA A 54 1.82 20.70 10.06
N THR A 55 1.25 20.14 8.98
CA THR A 55 0.25 20.85 8.16
C THR A 55 -0.86 19.92 7.69
N THR A 56 -1.89 19.75 8.53
CA THR A 56 -3.27 19.53 8.11
C THR A 56 -4.20 20.03 9.22
N ALA A 57 -4.35 21.34 9.30
CA ALA A 57 -5.46 21.99 9.98
C ALA A 57 -5.86 23.24 9.20
N ALA A 58 -6.43 23.04 8.00
CA ALA A 58 -7.16 24.06 7.28
C ALA A 58 -8.15 23.40 6.31
N GLY A 59 -9.27 22.94 6.86
CA GLY A 59 -10.45 22.49 6.12
C GLY A 59 -11.67 22.77 6.98
N LYS A 60 -12.10 24.03 6.99
CA LYS A 60 -13.29 24.55 7.67
C LYS A 60 -14.56 23.99 7.00
N ILE A 61 -15.54 23.67 7.85
CA ILE A 61 -16.94 23.27 7.57
C ILE A 61 -17.66 24.35 6.76
#